data_AF-A0A7C5NXF3-F1
#
_entry.id   AF-A0A7C5NXF3-F1
#
_cell.length_a   1.000
_cell.length_b   1.000
_cell.length_c   1.000
_cell.angle_alpha   90.00
_cell.angle_beta   90.00
_cell.angle_gamma   90.00
#
_symmetry.space_group_name_H-M   'P 1'
#
loop_
_entity.id
_entity.type
_entity.pdbx_description
1 polymer ?
#
loop_
_entity_poly.entity_id
_entity_poly.type
_entity_poly.pdbx_seq_one_letter_code
_entity_poly.pdbx_strand_id
1 'polypeptide(L)'
;MPNLKKISEFVWEVEKSGRMRVPARFYSSEQLISKMREDKTISQLINVASLPGILKYALAMPDAHEGYGFPIGGVAAFDMDEGIISPGGVGYDINCSVRLLRTEYSERDISKKKSALLDAIFKEVPAGVGKESAIRLSKDEVRDLIEKGAEWAVERGYGSRMDLERVEENG
;
A
#
# COMPACT_ATOMS: atom_id res chain seq x y z
N MET A 1 -20.33 -19.60 -7.56
CA MET A 1 -19.56 -18.34 -7.57
C MET A 1 -20.52 -17.18 -7.39
N PRO A 2 -20.15 -16.13 -6.64
CA PRO A 2 -21.02 -14.95 -6.47
C PRO A 2 -21.34 -14.29 -7.81
N ASN A 3 -22.55 -13.74 -7.93
CA ASN A 3 -23.00 -13.09 -9.16
C ASN A 3 -22.36 -11.70 -9.28
N LEU A 4 -21.37 -11.56 -10.17
CA LEU A 4 -20.67 -10.31 -10.43
C LEU A 4 -21.33 -9.60 -11.61
N LYS A 5 -21.93 -8.44 -11.34
CA LYS A 5 -22.65 -7.63 -12.31
C LYS A 5 -21.77 -6.52 -12.85
N LYS A 6 -21.73 -6.36 -14.16
CA LYS A 6 -21.08 -5.21 -14.80
C LYS A 6 -21.97 -3.98 -14.66
N ILE A 7 -21.45 -2.92 -14.03
CA ILE A 7 -22.15 -1.65 -13.79
C ILE A 7 -21.77 -0.64 -14.88
N SER A 8 -20.50 -0.57 -15.25
CA SER A 8 -19.98 0.20 -16.37
C SER A 8 -18.75 -0.48 -16.97
N GLU A 9 -18.09 0.14 -17.96
CA GLU A 9 -16.95 -0.46 -18.67
C GLU A 9 -15.87 -1.03 -17.74
N PHE A 10 -15.55 -0.30 -16.67
CA PHE A 10 -14.50 -0.65 -15.71
C PHE A 10 -15.02 -0.85 -14.28
N VAL A 11 -16.33 -0.99 -14.09
CA VAL A 11 -16.93 -1.12 -12.75
C VAL A 11 -17.79 -2.37 -12.70
N TRP A 12 -17.48 -3.22 -11.72
CA TRP A 12 -18.21 -4.44 -11.42
C TRP A 12 -18.67 -4.44 -9.98
N GLU A 13 -19.74 -5.17 -9.69
CA GLU A 13 -20.31 -5.23 -8.35
C GLU A 13 -20.85 -6.61 -8.03
N VAL A 14 -20.59 -7.07 -6.81
CA VAL A 14 -21.40 -8.10 -6.15
C VAL A 14 -22.41 -7.37 -5.28
N GLU A 15 -23.69 -7.50 -5.64
CA GLU A 15 -24.79 -6.90 -4.89
C GLU A 15 -24.82 -7.44 -3.45
N LYS A 16 -25.21 -6.58 -2.51
CA LYS A 16 -25.29 -6.92 -1.08
C LYS A 16 -26.19 -8.16 -0.90
N SER A 17 -25.63 -9.21 -0.31
CA SER A 17 -26.35 -10.45 -0.03
C SER A 17 -25.80 -11.17 1.19
N GLY A 18 -26.61 -12.05 1.80
CA GLY A 18 -26.19 -12.83 2.97
C GLY A 18 -25.76 -11.96 4.15
N ARG A 19 -24.51 -12.13 4.61
CA ARG A 19 -23.93 -11.38 5.75
C ARG A 19 -23.34 -10.02 5.37
N MET A 20 -23.31 -9.69 4.07
CA MET A 20 -22.78 -8.42 3.60
C MET A 20 -23.61 -7.27 4.18
N ARG A 21 -22.94 -6.23 4.67
CA ARG A 21 -23.54 -4.98 5.16
C ARG A 21 -23.63 -3.94 4.05
N VAL A 22 -22.69 -3.97 3.11
CA VAL A 22 -22.58 -3.14 1.91
C VAL A 22 -22.31 -3.99 0.67
N PRO A 23 -22.51 -3.51 -0.58
CA PRO A 23 -22.06 -4.20 -1.77
C PRO A 23 -20.52 -4.23 -1.88
N ALA A 24 -19.99 -5.15 -2.69
CA ALA A 24 -18.57 -5.24 -2.99
C ALA A 24 -18.32 -4.77 -4.43
N ARG A 25 -17.50 -3.74 -4.63
CA ARG A 25 -17.27 -3.08 -5.92
C ARG A 25 -15.82 -3.22 -6.38
N PHE A 26 -15.65 -3.52 -7.66
CA PHE A 26 -14.36 -3.78 -8.28
C PHE A 26 -14.17 -2.78 -9.43
N TYR A 27 -13.02 -2.11 -9.45
CA TYR A 27 -12.57 -1.31 -10.57
C TYR A 27 -11.67 -2.19 -11.43
N SER A 28 -12.13 -2.63 -12.60
CA SER A 28 -11.40 -3.65 -13.36
C SER A 28 -11.86 -3.74 -14.81
N SER A 29 -10.91 -4.03 -15.71
CA SER A 29 -11.24 -4.45 -17.08
C SER A 29 -11.75 -5.90 -17.09
N GLU A 30 -12.35 -6.32 -18.22
CA GLU A 30 -12.76 -7.73 -18.42
C GLU A 30 -11.61 -8.72 -18.22
N GLN A 31 -10.39 -8.34 -18.65
CA GLN A 31 -9.21 -9.18 -18.52
C GLN A 31 -8.79 -9.32 -17.05
N LEU A 32 -8.71 -8.21 -16.32
CA LEU A 32 -8.27 -8.21 -14.93
C LEU A 32 -9.30 -8.87 -14.00
N ILE A 33 -10.60 -8.64 -14.22
CA ILE A 33 -11.64 -9.25 -13.38
C ILE A 33 -11.69 -10.77 -13.59
N SER A 34 -11.31 -11.27 -14.76
CA SER A 34 -11.17 -12.71 -14.99
C SER A 34 -10.08 -13.33 -14.12
N LYS A 35 -8.99 -12.60 -13.85
CA LYS A 35 -7.91 -13.04 -12.95
C LYS A 35 -8.34 -13.08 -11.50
N MET A 36 -9.12 -12.10 -11.04
CA MET A 36 -9.70 -12.10 -9.69
C MET A 36 -10.68 -13.26 -9.43
N ARG A 37 -11.14 -13.96 -10.48
CA ARG A 37 -11.96 -15.18 -10.36
C ARG A 37 -11.13 -16.45 -10.21
N GLU A 38 -9.83 -16.39 -10.50
CA GLU A 38 -8.91 -17.54 -10.43
C GLU A 38 -8.43 -17.78 -8.98
N ASP A 39 -8.61 -16.82 -8.06
CA ASP A 39 -8.18 -16.90 -6.67
C ASP A 39 -9.30 -16.49 -5.67
N LYS A 40 -8.94 -16.21 -4.41
CA LYS A 40 -9.92 -15.85 -3.37
C LYS A 40 -10.29 -14.35 -3.35
N THR A 41 -9.78 -13.51 -4.23
CA THR A 41 -9.97 -12.03 -4.20
C THR A 41 -11.42 -11.63 -4.02
N ILE A 42 -12.31 -12.16 -4.87
CA ILE A 42 -13.74 -11.83 -4.82
C ILE A 42 -14.37 -12.26 -3.49
N SER A 43 -14.02 -13.45 -3.00
CA SER A 43 -14.55 -13.95 -1.72
C SER A 43 -14.03 -13.15 -0.53
N GLN A 44 -12.76 -12.72 -0.56
CA GLN A 44 -12.18 -11.87 0.46
C GLN A 44 -12.87 -10.51 0.49
N LEU A 45 -13.12 -9.88 -0.66
CA LEU A 45 -13.84 -8.60 -0.68
C LEU A 45 -15.29 -8.72 -0.19
N ILE A 46 -15.97 -9.84 -0.46
CA ILE A 46 -17.29 -10.14 0.11
C ILE A 46 -17.24 -10.29 1.63
N ASN A 47 -16.18 -10.92 2.16
CA ASN A 47 -15.98 -11.01 3.60
C ASN A 47 -15.76 -9.63 4.22
N VAL A 48 -14.93 -8.78 3.58
CA VAL A 48 -14.72 -7.39 3.99
C VAL A 48 -16.05 -6.62 4.01
N ALA A 49 -16.88 -6.80 2.97
CA ALA A 49 -18.20 -6.19 2.87
C ALA A 49 -19.17 -6.60 4.00
N SER A 50 -18.84 -7.62 4.80
CA SER A 50 -19.64 -8.12 5.92
C SER A 50 -19.21 -7.56 7.28
N LEU A 51 -18.11 -6.81 7.34
CA LEU A 51 -17.51 -6.34 8.59
C LEU A 51 -18.31 -5.18 9.24
N PRO A 52 -18.46 -5.15 10.58
CA PRO A 52 -19.23 -4.12 11.29
C PRO A 52 -18.75 -2.69 10.99
N GLY A 53 -19.67 -1.75 10.90
CA GLY A 53 -19.40 -0.33 10.62
C GLY A 53 -18.82 -0.01 9.25
N ILE A 54 -18.71 -0.97 8.31
CA ILE A 54 -18.23 -0.68 6.95
C ILE A 54 -19.18 0.28 6.22
N LEU A 55 -18.60 1.27 5.54
CA LEU A 55 -19.32 2.35 4.89
C LEU A 55 -19.38 2.15 3.36
N LYS A 56 -20.56 2.40 2.78
CA LYS A 56 -20.86 2.45 1.34
C LYS A 56 -20.58 1.16 0.54
N TYR A 57 -19.32 0.74 0.44
CA TYR A 57 -18.84 -0.39 -0.35
C TYR A 57 -17.54 -0.96 0.25
N ALA A 58 -17.31 -2.26 0.06
CA ALA A 58 -15.94 -2.79 0.04
C ALA A 58 -15.39 -2.62 -1.40
N LEU A 59 -14.22 -2.02 -1.55
CA LEU A 59 -13.64 -1.69 -2.86
C LEU A 59 -12.43 -2.57 -3.17
N ALA A 60 -12.29 -2.99 -4.43
CA ALA A 60 -11.07 -3.59 -4.96
C ALA A 60 -10.56 -2.78 -6.15
N MET A 61 -9.26 -2.46 -6.12
CA MET A 61 -8.53 -1.79 -7.18
C MET A 61 -8.22 -2.76 -8.35
N PRO A 62 -7.81 -2.25 -9.53
CA PRO A 62 -7.59 -3.09 -10.71
C PRO A 62 -6.53 -4.17 -10.56
N ASP A 63 -5.58 -3.98 -9.66
CA ASP A 63 -4.48 -4.88 -9.32
C ASP A 63 -4.81 -5.82 -8.14
N ALA A 64 -6.05 -5.84 -7.69
CA ALA A 64 -6.43 -6.64 -6.54
C ALA A 64 -6.23 -8.15 -6.76
N HIS A 65 -5.69 -8.82 -5.75
CA HIS A 65 -5.39 -10.25 -5.75
C HIS A 65 -5.49 -10.82 -4.34
N GLU A 66 -5.46 -12.15 -4.21
CA GLU A 66 -5.58 -12.84 -2.91
C GLU A 66 -4.55 -12.33 -1.90
N GLY A 67 -5.05 -11.88 -0.74
CA GLY A 67 -4.25 -11.41 0.39
C GLY A 67 -4.52 -12.19 1.69
N TYR A 68 -4.27 -11.56 2.84
CA TYR A 68 -4.51 -12.15 4.16
C TYR A 68 -5.80 -11.59 4.79
N GLY A 69 -6.91 -12.25 4.51
CA GLY A 69 -8.25 -11.83 4.98
C GLY A 69 -8.88 -10.76 4.09
N PHE A 70 -8.20 -9.63 3.90
CA PHE A 70 -8.50 -8.66 2.85
C PHE A 70 -7.72 -9.02 1.58
N PRO A 71 -8.24 -8.70 0.38
CA PRO A 71 -7.44 -8.76 -0.83
C PRO A 71 -6.39 -7.64 -0.79
N ILE A 72 -5.19 -7.90 -1.36
CA ILE A 72 -4.27 -6.81 -1.71
C ILE A 72 -4.97 -5.94 -2.76
N GLY A 73 -4.75 -4.63 -2.73
CA GLY A 73 -5.53 -3.67 -3.54
C GLY A 73 -6.97 -3.46 -3.03
N GLY A 74 -7.30 -3.95 -1.84
CA GLY A 74 -8.58 -3.70 -1.18
C GLY A 74 -8.61 -2.35 -0.46
N VAL A 75 -9.77 -1.68 -0.48
CA VAL A 75 -10.05 -0.46 0.29
C VAL A 75 -11.38 -0.62 1.00
N ALA A 76 -11.41 -0.31 2.29
CA ALA A 76 -12.63 -0.27 3.08
C ALA A 76 -12.56 0.86 4.10
N ALA A 77 -13.61 1.67 4.16
CA ALA A 77 -13.79 2.68 5.19
C ALA A 77 -14.76 2.16 6.24
N PHE A 78 -14.41 2.35 7.51
CA PHE A 78 -15.22 1.97 8.65
C PHE A 78 -15.59 3.21 9.44
N ASP A 79 -16.79 3.19 10.02
CA ASP A 79 -17.24 4.21 10.97
C ASP A 79 -16.30 4.26 12.19
N MET A 80 -16.05 5.45 12.74
CA MET A 80 -15.13 5.63 13.86
C MET A 80 -15.68 5.11 15.19
N ASP A 81 -17.00 5.14 15.37
CA ASP A 81 -17.65 4.77 16.63
C ASP A 81 -18.15 3.32 16.61
N GLU A 82 -18.68 2.88 15.46
CA GLU A 82 -19.30 1.55 15.30
C GLU A 82 -18.46 0.55 14.48
N GLY A 83 -17.32 1.00 13.95
CA GLY A 83 -16.46 0.21 13.08
C GLY A 83 -15.42 -0.64 13.79
N ILE A 84 -14.48 -1.15 12.99
CA ILE A 84 -13.39 -1.99 13.45
C ILE A 84 -12.07 -1.55 12.82
N ILE A 85 -10.96 -1.94 13.46
CA ILE A 85 -9.65 -2.00 12.82
C ILE A 85 -9.27 -3.46 12.59
N SER A 86 -8.74 -3.75 11.40
CA SER A 86 -8.28 -5.09 11.03
C SER A 86 -6.83 -5.00 10.53
N PRO A 87 -5.84 -5.57 11.25
CA PRO A 87 -4.46 -5.60 10.78
C PRO A 87 -4.31 -6.24 9.39
N GLY A 88 -5.12 -7.26 9.08
CA GLY A 88 -5.15 -7.89 7.76
C GLY A 88 -5.64 -6.97 6.64
N GLY A 89 -6.34 -5.89 6.97
CA GLY A 89 -6.74 -4.84 6.02
C GLY A 89 -5.68 -3.75 5.82
N VAL A 90 -4.65 -3.69 6.66
CA VAL A 90 -3.48 -2.81 6.50
C VAL A 90 -2.36 -3.55 5.78
N GLY A 91 -2.08 -4.78 6.22
CA GLY A 91 -0.98 -5.61 5.70
C GLY A 91 0.13 -5.83 6.72
N TYR A 92 1.00 -6.80 6.44
CA TYR A 92 2.12 -7.14 7.31
C TYR A 92 3.24 -6.08 7.27
N ASP A 93 3.52 -5.56 6.09
CA ASP A 93 4.52 -4.52 5.86
C ASP A 93 3.86 -3.14 5.96
N ILE A 94 3.67 -2.70 7.21
CA ILE A 94 3.00 -1.43 7.52
C ILE A 94 3.82 -0.29 6.92
N ASN A 95 3.14 0.58 6.15
CA ASN A 95 3.75 1.70 5.43
C ASN A 95 4.72 1.29 4.30
N CYS A 96 4.57 0.08 3.74
CA CYS A 96 5.17 -0.24 2.45
C CYS A 96 4.73 0.81 1.41
N SER A 97 5.68 1.58 0.90
CA SER A 97 5.40 2.84 0.22
C SER A 97 6.45 3.16 -0.85
N VAL A 98 6.21 4.25 -1.57
CA VAL A 98 7.08 4.72 -2.64
C VAL A 98 7.46 6.18 -2.37
N ARG A 99 8.76 6.48 -2.49
CA ARG A 99 9.28 7.85 -2.53
C ARG A 99 9.90 8.11 -3.90
N LEU A 100 9.52 9.23 -4.52
CA LEU A 100 10.08 9.67 -5.79
C LEU A 100 10.97 10.90 -5.57
N LEU A 101 12.24 10.81 -5.98
CA LEU A 101 13.18 11.93 -5.96
C LEU A 101 13.38 12.47 -7.38
N ARG A 102 13.23 13.79 -7.55
CA ARG A 102 13.48 14.47 -8.83
C ARG A 102 14.93 14.97 -8.86
N THR A 103 15.56 14.86 -10.03
CA THR A 103 16.83 15.52 -10.32
C THR A 103 16.67 16.46 -11.53
N GLU A 104 17.64 17.34 -11.75
CA GLU A 104 17.67 18.18 -12.95
C GLU A 104 18.33 17.47 -14.16
N TYR A 105 18.79 16.23 -13.99
CA TYR A 105 19.42 15.46 -15.06
C TYR A 105 18.40 14.84 -16.01
N SER A 106 18.72 14.86 -17.29
CA SER A 106 18.00 14.14 -18.33
C SER A 106 18.52 12.71 -18.49
N GLU A 107 17.80 11.89 -19.26
CA GLU A 107 18.30 10.56 -19.60
C GLU A 107 19.67 10.61 -20.29
N ARG A 108 19.93 11.61 -21.13
CA ARG A 108 21.18 11.74 -21.89
C ARG A 108 22.39 11.91 -20.96
N ASP A 109 22.20 12.60 -19.84
CA ASP A 109 23.25 12.85 -18.84
C ASP A 109 23.63 11.57 -18.07
N ILE A 110 22.64 10.69 -17.87
CA ILE A 110 22.77 9.49 -17.04
C ILE A 110 23.12 8.26 -17.90
N SER A 111 22.69 8.19 -19.17
CA SER A 111 22.71 6.96 -19.97
C SER A 111 24.06 6.26 -20.01
N LYS A 112 25.15 7.02 -20.16
CA LYS A 112 26.53 6.48 -20.18
C LYS A 112 27.06 6.07 -18.80
N LYS A 113 26.42 6.51 -17.72
CA LYS A 113 26.82 6.29 -16.32
C LYS A 113 25.86 5.36 -15.57
N LYS A 114 24.81 4.84 -16.22
CA LYS A 114 23.76 4.01 -15.60
C LYS A 114 24.34 2.89 -14.74
N SER A 115 25.28 2.10 -15.26
CA SER A 115 25.90 0.99 -14.50
C SER A 115 26.62 1.49 -13.26
N ALA A 116 27.55 2.44 -13.42
CA ALA A 116 28.35 2.96 -12.31
C ALA A 116 27.48 3.64 -11.23
N LEU A 117 26.39 4.30 -11.63
CA LEU A 117 25.44 4.90 -10.71
C LEU A 117 24.67 3.83 -9.92
N LEU A 118 24.19 2.77 -10.57
CA LEU A 118 23.50 1.67 -9.91
C LEU A 118 24.43 0.92 -8.94
N ASP A 119 25.68 0.69 -9.34
CA ASP A 119 26.69 0.06 -8.49
C ASP A 119 26.97 0.91 -7.24
N ALA A 120 27.05 2.23 -7.41
CA ALA A 120 27.20 3.15 -6.29
C ALA A 120 25.97 3.14 -5.36
N ILE A 121 24.75 3.18 -5.92
CA ILE A 121 23.52 3.11 -5.12
C ILE A 121 23.45 1.80 -4.32
N PHE A 122 23.74 0.66 -4.95
CA PHE A 122 23.70 -0.64 -4.29
C PHE A 122 24.74 -0.77 -3.18
N LYS A 123 25.89 -0.10 -3.33
CA LYS A 123 26.91 -0.03 -2.29
C LYS A 123 26.46 0.82 -1.10
N GLU A 124 25.81 1.96 -1.35
CA GLU A 124 25.41 2.92 -0.31
C GLU A 124 24.06 2.57 0.36
N VAL A 125 23.18 1.81 -0.31
CA VAL A 125 21.86 1.41 0.19
C VAL A 125 21.82 -0.10 0.39
N PRO A 126 22.02 -0.60 1.63
CA PRO A 126 22.00 -2.03 1.91
C PRO A 126 20.65 -2.66 1.58
N ALA A 127 20.64 -3.66 0.69
CA ALA A 127 19.45 -4.40 0.32
C ALA A 127 19.67 -5.92 0.44
N GLY A 128 18.63 -6.63 0.90
CA GLY A 128 18.62 -8.09 1.02
C GLY A 128 18.49 -8.60 2.47
N VAL A 129 18.03 -9.84 2.62
CA VAL A 129 17.80 -10.47 3.92
C VAL A 129 19.10 -10.59 4.71
N GLY A 130 19.10 -10.11 5.96
CA GLY A 130 20.26 -10.16 6.86
C GLY A 130 21.34 -9.11 6.59
N LYS A 131 21.08 -8.12 5.74
CA LYS A 131 21.96 -6.96 5.58
C LYS A 131 21.63 -5.91 6.64
N GLU A 132 22.66 -5.33 7.22
CA GLU A 132 22.55 -4.30 8.26
C GLU A 132 23.05 -2.95 7.73
N SER A 133 22.47 -1.87 8.25
CA SER A 133 22.99 -0.53 8.04
C SER A 133 24.32 -0.33 8.78
N ALA A 134 25.15 0.57 8.25
CA ALA A 134 26.30 1.09 8.99
C ALA A 134 25.86 1.91 10.21
N ILE A 135 24.64 2.45 10.20
CA ILE A 135 24.06 3.19 11.33
C ILE A 135 23.69 2.20 12.43
N ARG A 136 24.27 2.39 13.62
CA ARG A 136 23.93 1.65 14.83
C ARG A 136 23.11 2.54 15.74
N LEU A 137 21.92 2.09 16.08
CA LEU A 137 21.00 2.80 16.97
C LEU A 137 20.84 2.03 18.28
N SER A 138 20.84 2.77 19.39
CA SER A 138 20.41 2.27 20.69
C SER A 138 18.89 2.09 20.73
N LYS A 139 18.40 1.38 21.75
CA LYS A 139 16.95 1.16 21.93
C LYS A 139 16.17 2.47 22.09
N ASP A 140 16.75 3.47 22.75
CA ASP A 140 16.11 4.76 22.95
C ASP A 140 16.07 5.59 21.66
N GLU A 141 17.12 5.50 20.83
CA GLU A 141 17.10 6.13 19.50
C GLU A 141 16.11 5.48 18.55
N VAL A 142 15.92 4.17 18.64
CA VAL A 142 14.86 3.48 17.90
C VAL A 142 13.47 3.94 18.35
N ARG A 143 13.27 4.15 19.65
CA ARG A 143 12.01 4.70 20.17
C ARG A 143 11.75 6.10 19.61
N ASP A 144 12.76 6.97 19.68
CA ASP A 144 12.68 8.34 19.16
C ASP A 144 12.40 8.35 17.64
N LEU A 145 13.01 7.43 16.89
CA LEU A 145 12.75 7.23 15.46
C LEU A 145 11.30 6.79 15.19
N ILE A 146 10.75 5.86 15.98
CA ILE A 146 9.36 5.39 15.81
C ILE A 146 8.36 6.52 16.12
N GLU A 147 8.66 7.36 17.11
CA GLU A 147 7.77 8.46 17.52
C GLU A 147 7.80 9.66 16.55
N LYS A 148 8.97 9.98 15.99
CA LYS A 148 9.17 11.17 15.14
C LYS A 148 9.21 10.89 13.63
N GLY A 149 9.37 9.63 13.22
CA GLY A 149 9.44 9.25 11.81
C GLY A 149 10.55 9.97 11.03
N ALA A 150 10.19 10.57 9.90
CA ALA A 150 11.13 11.27 9.02
C ALA A 150 11.75 12.53 9.67
N GLU A 151 11.10 13.15 10.65
CA GLU A 151 11.66 14.30 11.38
C GLU A 151 12.96 13.92 12.08
N TRP A 152 13.00 12.76 12.73
CA TRP A 152 14.22 12.23 13.35
C TRP A 152 15.40 12.13 12.36
N ALA A 153 15.11 11.73 11.11
CA ALA A 153 16.14 11.62 10.08
C ALA A 153 16.70 13.00 9.71
N VAL A 154 15.82 13.99 9.52
CA VAL A 154 16.22 15.38 9.22
C VAL A 154 17.00 16.02 10.37
N GLU A 155 16.59 15.80 11.62
CA GLU A 155 17.30 16.28 12.82
C GLU A 155 18.74 15.77 12.89
N ARG A 156 19.01 14.59 12.32
CA ARG A 156 20.33 13.95 12.26
C ARG A 156 21.10 14.22 10.97
N GLY A 157 20.59 15.12 10.12
CA GLY A 157 21.24 15.56 8.89
C GLY A 157 20.95 14.67 7.66
N TYR A 158 19.99 13.74 7.75
CA TYR A 158 19.54 12.95 6.62
C TYR A 158 18.39 13.67 5.90
N GLY A 159 18.73 14.50 4.92
CA GLY A 159 17.78 15.30 4.17
C GLY A 159 17.63 16.72 4.73
N SER A 160 16.48 17.32 4.47
CA SER A 160 16.18 18.72 4.77
C SER A 160 14.74 18.89 5.25
N ARG A 161 14.43 20.03 5.87
CA ARG A 161 13.05 20.36 6.28
C ARG A 161 12.05 20.36 5.11
N MET A 162 12.53 20.71 3.92
CA MET A 162 11.70 20.66 2.70
C MET A 162 11.27 19.23 2.35
N ASP A 163 12.01 18.21 2.77
CA ASP A 163 11.62 16.83 2.51
C ASP A 163 10.37 16.44 3.31
N LEU A 164 10.19 16.96 4.54
CA LEU A 164 9.02 16.67 5.37
C LEU A 164 7.71 17.17 4.72
N GLU A 165 7.74 18.33 4.08
CA GLU A 165 6.59 18.90 3.37
C GLU A 165 6.17 18.10 2.11
N ARG A 166 6.97 17.10 1.70
CA ARG A 166 6.80 16.32 0.47
C ARG A 166 6.55 14.84 0.73
N VAL A 167 6.12 14.52 1.95
CA VAL A 167 5.80 13.17 2.41
C VAL A 167 4.38 13.20 2.98
N GLU A 168 3.61 12.15 2.72
CA GLU A 168 2.30 11.96 3.35
C GLU A 168 2.44 12.02 4.88
N GLU A 169 1.52 12.71 5.56
CA GLU A 169 1.56 13.00 7.01
C GLU A 169 2.81 13.74 7.52
N ASN A 170 3.66 14.27 6.64
CA ASN A 170 5.01 14.79 6.94
C ASN A 170 6.04 13.73 7.37
N GLY A 171 5.74 12.46 7.12
CA GLY A 171 6.59 11.31 7.42
C GLY A 171 6.59 10.92 8.88
#